data_AF-A0A2M7LIZ2-F1
#
_entry.id   AF-A0A2M7LIZ2-F1
#
_cell.length_a   1.000
_cell.length_b   1.000
_cell.length_c   1.000
_cell.angle_alpha   90.00
_cell.angle_beta   90.00
_cell.angle_gamma   90.00
#
_symmetry.space_group_name_H-M   'P 1'
#
loop_
_entity.id
_entity.type
_entity.pdbx_description
1 polymer ?
#
loop_
_entity_poly.entity_id
_entity_poly.type
_entity_poly.pdbx_seq_one_letter_code
_entity_poly.pdbx_strand_id
1 'polypeptide(L)'
;MSEQMNYPNINILAEDKDDFEVKYICFLAKNISQNTYQDGGFLILPHLDESNAKSVFFPDLGYSKEFWKYINVNSNKNLSADFPKFAVDEVKKRLTLYPKNKYEREIQKIKSDWGKMEKEFFGDIDKFLDFGKALAKVEKINVLITPFGTRGSFNPPRVGNKFNLNVTSRVDCPAGNIASGILQNLYIIKTWIGGEIRDENYTKRMSAISFLMTSSIFNKYYPNFEDLTKPMFTVNRGIVLQSNNYLEKLGLKNNKKNLLDELRNLTKQEEKVLKELVGNTGNYVTFDKIGEILWEDKIDEKYSLSAMAKVMENLRRKIKGIGVNKEVIFTKRGKGYLFL
;
A
#
# COMPACT_ATOMS: atom_id res chain seq x y z
N MET A 1 36.46 23.75 -7.40
CA MET A 1 35.32 24.56 -6.93
C MET A 1 34.05 23.78 -7.29
N SER A 2 33.36 23.19 -6.31
CA SER A 2 32.07 22.53 -6.60
C SER A 2 31.04 23.63 -6.82
N GLU A 3 30.48 23.74 -8.03
CA GLU A 3 29.27 24.52 -8.24
C GLU A 3 28.23 24.09 -7.20
N GLN A 4 27.68 25.05 -6.46
CA GLN A 4 26.56 24.80 -5.55
C GLN A 4 25.41 24.28 -6.41
N MET A 5 25.21 22.96 -6.38
CA MET A 5 24.12 22.32 -7.11
C MET A 5 22.79 22.89 -6.57
N ASN A 6 22.10 23.66 -7.40
CA ASN A 6 20.84 24.29 -7.05
C ASN A 6 19.71 23.27 -7.25
N TYR A 7 19.38 22.50 -6.20
CA TYR A 7 18.25 21.58 -6.21
C TYR A 7 16.98 22.27 -5.68
N PRO A 8 15.77 21.79 -6.06
CA PRO A 8 14.50 22.41 -5.66
C PRO A 8 14.35 22.50 -4.14
N ASN A 9 13.70 23.57 -3.66
CA ASN A 9 13.39 23.72 -2.24
C ASN A 9 12.52 22.54 -1.74
N ILE A 10 12.96 21.90 -0.65
CA ILE A 10 12.22 20.84 0.02
C ILE A 10 11.44 21.46 1.18
N ASN A 11 10.11 21.42 1.03
CA ASN A 11 9.21 21.80 2.10
C ASN A 11 8.76 20.57 2.87
N ILE A 12 9.42 20.30 4.01
CA ILE A 12 8.94 19.33 4.99
C ILE A 12 7.85 20.02 5.81
N LEU A 13 6.59 19.78 5.45
CA LEU A 13 5.44 20.52 5.97
C LEU A 13 5.25 20.25 7.47
N ALA A 14 5.68 21.20 8.30
CA ALA A 14 5.29 21.31 9.71
C ALA A 14 4.22 22.40 9.91
N GLU A 15 4.30 23.51 9.17
CA GLU A 15 3.47 24.71 9.36
C GLU A 15 2.19 24.70 8.49
N ASP A 16 2.27 24.22 7.24
CA ASP A 16 1.11 23.98 6.34
C ASP A 16 0.67 22.49 6.33
N LYS A 17 1.07 21.74 7.36
CA LYS A 17 0.83 20.29 7.47
C LYS A 17 -0.63 19.94 7.31
N ASP A 18 -1.51 20.75 7.88
CA ASP A 18 -2.93 20.45 8.00
C ASP A 18 -3.61 20.33 6.63
N ASP A 19 -3.31 21.17 5.65
CA ASP A 19 -3.99 21.12 4.34
C ASP A 19 -3.50 19.94 3.47
N PHE A 20 -2.19 19.62 3.50
CA PHE A 20 -1.70 18.44 2.76
C PHE A 20 -2.12 17.13 3.45
N GLU A 21 -2.13 17.08 4.78
CA GLU A 21 -2.58 15.91 5.54
C GLU A 21 -4.09 15.66 5.34
N VAL A 22 -4.91 16.72 5.33
CA VAL A 22 -6.35 16.63 5.00
C VAL A 22 -6.54 16.07 3.59
N LYS A 23 -5.85 16.61 2.58
CA LYS A 23 -5.91 16.08 1.21
C LYS A 23 -5.45 14.63 1.15
N TYR A 24 -4.42 14.27 1.92
CA TYR A 24 -3.94 12.90 1.98
C TYR A 24 -4.98 11.95 2.56
N ILE A 25 -5.65 12.32 3.66
CA ILE A 25 -6.74 11.51 4.23
C ILE A 25 -7.89 11.36 3.23
N CYS A 26 -8.27 12.41 2.49
CA CYS A 26 -9.26 12.30 1.41
C CYS A 26 -8.82 11.35 0.30
N PHE A 27 -7.54 11.39 -0.09
CA PHE A 27 -6.94 10.45 -1.04
C PHE A 27 -6.98 9.01 -0.52
N LEU A 28 -6.65 8.78 0.75
CA LEU A 28 -6.75 7.46 1.38
C LEU A 28 -8.21 6.97 1.35
N ALA A 29 -9.15 7.80 1.80
CA ALA A 29 -10.58 7.50 1.80
C ALA A 29 -11.07 7.08 0.41
N LYS A 30 -10.68 7.83 -0.64
CA LYS A 30 -11.02 7.51 -2.02
C LYS A 30 -10.53 6.12 -2.45
N ASN A 31 -9.29 5.80 -2.14
CA ASN A 31 -8.70 4.51 -2.51
C ASN A 31 -9.28 3.36 -1.68
N ILE A 32 -9.66 3.60 -0.41
CA ILE A 32 -10.35 2.62 0.43
C ILE A 32 -11.75 2.36 -0.12
N SER A 33 -12.51 3.41 -0.47
CA SER A 33 -13.89 3.26 -0.93
C SER A 33 -14.01 2.63 -2.32
N GLN A 34 -12.98 2.77 -3.15
CA GLN A 34 -12.83 2.07 -4.43
C GLN A 34 -12.21 0.67 -4.30
N ASN A 35 -12.01 0.21 -3.07
CA ASN A 35 -11.31 -1.01 -2.72
C ASN A 35 -9.83 -1.07 -3.11
N THR A 36 -9.25 -0.13 -3.87
CA THR A 36 -7.87 -0.13 -4.41
C THR A 36 -6.81 -0.70 -3.46
N TYR A 37 -6.85 -0.35 -2.18
CA TYR A 37 -5.92 -0.86 -1.17
C TYR A 37 -6.19 -2.31 -0.78
N GLN A 38 -7.43 -2.64 -0.43
CA GLN A 38 -7.90 -4.00 -0.14
C GLN A 38 -7.56 -4.94 -1.29
N ASP A 39 -7.74 -4.39 -2.48
CA ASP A 39 -7.41 -4.91 -3.77
C ASP A 39 -5.89 -5.06 -4.01
N GLY A 40 -5.02 -4.27 -3.37
CA GLY A 40 -3.58 -4.51 -3.32
C GLY A 40 -3.15 -5.52 -2.23
N GLY A 41 -4.12 -6.08 -1.50
CA GLY A 41 -3.90 -6.91 -0.32
C GLY A 41 -3.50 -6.11 0.92
N PHE A 42 -3.78 -4.80 0.93
CA PHE A 42 -3.56 -3.97 2.11
C PHE A 42 -4.69 -4.13 3.14
N LEU A 43 -4.34 -3.91 4.40
CA LEU A 43 -5.23 -3.95 5.55
C LEU A 43 -5.45 -2.52 6.05
N ILE A 44 -6.71 -2.08 6.06
CA ILE A 44 -7.10 -0.77 6.56
C ILE A 44 -7.30 -0.88 8.07
N LEU A 45 -6.56 -0.09 8.85
CA LEU A 45 -6.58 -0.13 10.31
C LEU A 45 -6.81 1.27 10.90
N PRO A 46 -7.49 1.38 12.07
CA PRO A 46 -7.71 2.66 12.76
C PRO A 46 -6.49 3.11 13.60
N HIS A 47 -5.37 2.41 13.49
CA HIS A 47 -4.13 2.67 14.22
C HIS A 47 -2.91 2.31 13.37
N LEU A 48 -1.74 2.78 13.80
CA LEU A 48 -0.47 2.45 13.18
C LEU A 48 -0.08 1.01 13.50
N ASP A 49 0.20 0.22 12.46
CA ASP A 49 0.78 -1.11 12.57
C ASP A 49 2.14 -1.14 11.87
N GLU A 50 3.19 -1.05 12.69
CA GLU A 50 4.60 -1.01 12.28
C GLU A 50 5.09 -2.37 11.77
N SER A 51 4.42 -3.45 12.19
CA SER A 51 4.84 -4.83 11.89
C SER A 51 4.47 -5.28 10.48
N ASN A 52 3.59 -4.53 9.79
CA ASN A 52 3.01 -4.95 8.53
C ASN A 52 3.22 -3.89 7.44
N ALA A 53 4.05 -4.21 6.44
CA ALA A 53 4.29 -3.35 5.29
C ALA A 53 3.04 -3.07 4.42
N LYS A 54 2.00 -3.92 4.54
CA LYS A 54 0.71 -3.78 3.86
C LYS A 54 -0.39 -3.21 4.76
N SER A 55 -0.06 -2.54 5.87
CA SER A 55 -1.04 -1.78 6.63
C SER A 55 -1.28 -0.39 6.01
N VAL A 56 -2.52 0.08 6.02
CA VAL A 56 -2.89 1.48 5.79
C VAL A 56 -3.50 1.99 7.08
N PHE A 57 -2.83 2.93 7.74
CA PHE A 57 -3.43 3.60 8.88
C PHE A 57 -4.40 4.67 8.38
N PHE A 58 -5.69 4.39 8.43
CA PHE A 58 -6.75 5.36 8.16
C PHE A 58 -7.41 5.78 9.47
N PRO A 59 -7.32 7.06 9.90
CA PRO A 59 -7.76 7.45 11.22
C PRO A 59 -9.28 7.36 11.36
N ASP A 60 -9.74 6.84 12.48
CA ASP A 60 -11.15 6.80 12.82
C ASP A 60 -11.64 8.16 13.32
N LEU A 61 -11.98 9.03 12.36
CA LEU A 61 -12.47 10.37 12.63
C LEU A 61 -14.00 10.43 12.76
N GLY A 62 -14.71 9.31 12.62
CA GLY A 62 -16.18 9.24 12.68
C GLY A 62 -16.90 9.78 11.44
N TYR A 63 -16.34 9.57 10.24
CA TYR A 63 -16.83 10.09 8.95
C TYR A 63 -18.33 9.93 8.73
N SER A 64 -18.99 10.98 8.19
CA SER A 64 -20.40 10.97 7.83
C SER A 64 -20.69 10.08 6.62
N LYS A 65 -21.97 9.74 6.38
CA LYS A 65 -22.38 9.04 5.15
C LYS A 65 -22.19 9.93 3.93
N GLU A 66 -22.40 11.23 4.10
CA GLU A 66 -22.23 12.28 3.10
C GLU A 66 -20.77 12.37 2.66
N PHE A 67 -19.81 12.29 3.59
CA PHE A 67 -18.38 12.25 3.28
C PHE A 67 -18.08 11.17 2.24
N TRP A 68 -18.51 9.93 2.51
CA TRP A 68 -18.29 8.81 1.61
C TRP A 68 -18.99 9.00 0.26
N LYS A 69 -20.20 9.55 0.26
CA LYS A 69 -20.92 9.90 -0.98
C LYS A 69 -20.10 10.88 -1.83
N TYR A 70 -19.60 11.97 -1.25
CA TYR A 70 -18.82 12.97 -1.99
C TYR A 70 -17.47 12.43 -2.46
N ILE A 71 -16.75 11.71 -1.61
CA ILE A 71 -15.49 11.06 -1.97
C ILE A 71 -15.67 10.12 -3.16
N ASN A 72 -16.76 9.34 -3.18
CA ASN A 72 -17.03 8.37 -4.25
C ASN A 72 -17.31 9.01 -5.61
N VAL A 73 -17.94 10.19 -5.65
CA VAL A 73 -18.26 10.89 -6.91
C VAL A 73 -17.04 11.55 -7.55
N ASN A 74 -15.95 11.80 -6.80
CA ASN A 74 -14.73 12.38 -7.37
C ASN A 74 -14.11 11.43 -8.41
N SER A 75 -13.88 11.90 -9.64
CA SER A 75 -13.22 11.09 -10.68
C SER A 75 -11.72 10.95 -10.45
N ASN A 76 -11.10 11.87 -9.72
CA ASN A 76 -9.67 11.85 -9.49
C ASN A 76 -9.27 10.84 -8.40
N LYS A 77 -8.17 10.14 -8.67
CA LYS A 77 -7.57 9.15 -7.75
C LYS A 77 -6.20 9.56 -7.22
N ASN A 78 -5.65 10.68 -7.70
CA ASN A 78 -4.27 11.07 -7.41
C ASN A 78 -4.18 11.84 -6.08
N LEU A 79 -3.04 11.70 -5.40
CA LEU A 79 -2.74 12.40 -4.14
C LEU A 79 -2.87 13.91 -4.25
N SER A 80 -2.55 14.47 -5.41
CA SER A 80 -2.55 15.92 -5.65
C SER A 80 -3.85 16.43 -6.23
N ALA A 81 -4.88 15.59 -6.32
CA ALA A 81 -6.17 16.00 -6.83
C ALA A 81 -6.89 16.91 -5.83
N ASP A 82 -7.80 17.73 -6.37
CA ASP A 82 -8.77 18.42 -5.55
C ASP A 82 -9.89 17.45 -5.16
N PHE A 83 -10.28 17.53 -3.89
CA PHE A 83 -11.38 16.76 -3.32
C PHE A 83 -12.57 17.67 -3.06
N PRO A 84 -13.81 17.13 -3.05
CA PRO A 84 -15.00 17.93 -2.77
C PRO A 84 -14.84 18.72 -1.48
N LYS A 85 -15.16 20.03 -1.53
CA LYS A 85 -14.99 20.95 -0.40
C LYS A 85 -15.61 20.42 0.89
N PHE A 86 -16.82 19.85 0.81
CA PHE A 86 -17.48 19.24 1.96
C PHE A 86 -16.62 18.16 2.64
N ALA A 87 -16.00 17.27 1.86
CA ALA A 87 -15.16 16.20 2.39
C ALA A 87 -13.88 16.75 3.02
N VAL A 88 -13.25 17.74 2.39
CA VAL A 88 -12.07 18.44 2.91
C VAL A 88 -12.39 19.13 4.23
N ASP A 89 -13.48 19.90 4.28
CA ASP A 89 -13.92 20.64 5.47
C ASP A 89 -14.25 19.69 6.63
N GLU A 90 -14.92 18.56 6.35
CA GLU A 90 -15.23 17.55 7.35
C GLU A 90 -13.96 16.92 7.94
N VAL A 91 -13.00 16.51 7.11
CA VAL A 91 -11.72 15.95 7.57
C VAL A 91 -10.96 17.00 8.38
N LYS A 92 -10.87 18.24 7.88
CA LYS A 92 -10.19 19.34 8.58
C LYS A 92 -10.78 19.57 9.96
N LYS A 93 -12.10 19.63 10.08
CA LYS A 93 -12.80 19.79 11.37
C LYS A 93 -12.53 18.63 12.33
N ARG A 94 -12.51 17.39 11.85
CA ARG A 94 -12.34 16.21 12.72
C ARG A 94 -10.88 15.96 13.09
N LEU A 95 -9.95 16.29 12.21
CA LEU A 95 -8.53 16.11 12.43
C LEU A 95 -7.98 17.01 13.55
N THR A 96 -8.59 18.18 13.81
CA THR A 96 -8.23 19.02 14.96
C THR A 96 -8.51 18.34 16.31
N LEU A 97 -9.41 17.35 16.34
CA LEU A 97 -9.72 16.55 17.53
C LEU A 97 -8.75 15.36 17.70
N TYR A 98 -7.92 15.09 16.71
CA TYR A 98 -6.95 14.00 16.76
C TYR A 98 -5.70 14.44 17.55
N PRO A 99 -5.18 13.62 18.48
CA PRO A 99 -4.05 14.01 19.32
C PRO A 99 -2.75 14.15 18.50
N LYS A 100 -2.43 15.39 18.11
CA LYS A 100 -1.26 15.72 17.25
C LYS A 100 0.09 15.34 17.88
N ASN A 101 0.20 15.42 19.21
CA ASN A 101 1.48 15.28 19.91
C ASN A 101 1.99 13.83 20.00
N LYS A 102 1.19 12.83 19.62
CA LYS A 102 1.54 11.41 19.82
C LYS A 102 2.81 10.99 19.07
N TYR A 103 3.07 11.57 17.89
CA TYR A 103 4.16 11.15 17.00
C TYR A 103 5.17 12.27 16.72
N GLU A 104 5.17 13.32 17.53
CA GLU A 104 6.01 14.51 17.29
C GLU A 104 7.50 14.15 17.33
N ARG A 105 7.90 13.28 18.26
CA ARG A 105 9.28 12.84 18.41
C ARG A 105 9.79 12.11 17.16
N GLU A 106 8.98 11.20 16.62
CA GLU A 106 9.27 10.42 15.43
C GLU A 106 9.36 11.32 14.19
N ILE A 107 8.43 12.28 14.07
CA ILE A 107 8.45 13.30 13.00
C ILE A 107 9.74 14.12 13.05
N GLN A 108 10.11 14.64 14.21
CA GLN A 108 11.34 15.44 14.37
C GLN A 108 12.60 14.60 14.10
N LYS A 109 12.60 13.32 14.51
CA LYS A 109 13.70 12.40 14.20
C LYS A 109 13.86 12.22 12.69
N ILE A 110 12.79 11.91 11.96
CA ILE A 110 12.83 11.73 10.50
C ILE A 110 13.30 13.01 9.82
N LYS A 111 12.80 14.18 10.24
CA LYS A 111 13.20 15.49 9.72
C LYS A 111 14.70 15.74 9.93
N SER A 112 15.19 15.50 11.15
CA SER A 112 16.61 15.65 11.48
C SER A 112 17.49 14.69 10.68
N ASP A 113 17.10 13.42 10.57
CA ASP A 113 17.85 12.40 9.83
C ASP A 113 17.87 12.71 8.33
N TRP A 114 16.77 13.21 7.76
CA TRP A 114 16.75 13.71 6.37
C TRP A 114 17.71 14.89 6.16
N GLY A 115 17.65 15.89 7.04
CA GLY A 115 18.48 17.09 6.92
C GLY A 115 20.00 16.81 6.93
N LYS A 116 20.44 15.74 7.59
CA LYS A 116 21.87 15.34 7.61
C LYS A 116 22.40 14.86 6.27
N MET A 117 21.53 14.35 5.39
CA MET A 117 21.94 13.69 4.15
C MET A 117 21.40 14.36 2.89
N GLU A 118 20.43 15.27 3.01
CA GLU A 118 19.72 15.89 1.88
C GLU A 118 20.68 16.39 0.79
N LYS A 119 21.67 17.20 1.18
CA LYS A 119 22.62 17.80 0.25
C LYS A 119 23.43 16.75 -0.52
N GLU A 120 23.92 15.72 0.18
CA GLU A 120 24.70 14.65 -0.45
C GLU A 120 23.84 13.78 -1.35
N PHE A 121 22.61 13.47 -0.92
CA PHE A 121 21.62 12.72 -1.69
C PHE A 121 21.36 13.38 -3.06
N PHE A 122 21.15 14.70 -3.10
CA PHE A 122 21.02 15.41 -4.39
C PHE A 122 22.32 15.51 -5.16
N GLY A 123 23.47 15.61 -4.47
CA GLY A 123 24.79 15.55 -5.10
C GLY A 123 25.05 14.26 -5.87
N ASP A 124 24.37 13.17 -5.51
CA ASP A 124 24.46 11.87 -6.15
C ASP A 124 23.30 11.56 -7.12
N ILE A 125 22.31 12.44 -7.24
CA ILE A 125 21.07 12.15 -7.99
C ILE A 125 21.34 11.86 -9.47
N ASP A 126 22.33 12.52 -10.07
CA ASP A 126 22.67 12.39 -11.49
C ASP A 126 23.54 11.20 -11.81
N LYS A 127 24.07 10.51 -10.78
CA LYS A 127 24.93 9.34 -10.97
C LYS A 127 24.18 8.13 -11.51
N PHE A 128 22.84 8.15 -11.50
CA PHE A 128 21.99 7.08 -12.00
C PHE A 128 20.80 7.61 -12.81
N LEU A 129 20.48 6.93 -13.91
CA LEU A 129 19.29 7.17 -14.76
C LEU A 129 19.12 8.60 -15.31
N ASP A 130 20.17 9.43 -15.28
CA ASP A 130 20.15 10.83 -15.76
C ASP A 130 19.00 11.62 -15.10
N PHE A 131 18.83 11.44 -13.78
CA PHE A 131 17.76 12.08 -13.02
C PHE A 131 17.89 13.60 -12.94
N GLY A 132 19.04 14.18 -13.25
CA GLY A 132 19.23 15.64 -13.30
C GLY A 132 18.31 16.32 -14.29
N LYS A 133 18.08 15.68 -15.45
CA LYS A 133 17.10 16.18 -16.43
C LYS A 133 15.66 16.08 -15.93
N ALA A 134 15.34 15.09 -15.07
CA ALA A 134 14.04 14.99 -14.44
C ALA A 134 13.90 16.04 -13.31
N LEU A 135 14.94 16.19 -12.49
CA LEU A 135 15.01 17.13 -11.38
C LEU A 135 14.94 18.58 -11.85
N ALA A 136 15.56 18.92 -12.98
CA ALA A 136 15.47 20.25 -13.60
C ALA A 136 14.03 20.65 -14.00
N LYS A 137 13.11 19.68 -14.11
CA LYS A 137 11.67 19.92 -14.36
C LYS A 137 10.87 20.07 -13.06
N VAL A 138 11.48 19.83 -11.90
CA VAL A 138 10.83 19.96 -10.59
C VAL A 138 10.95 21.40 -10.11
N GLU A 139 9.83 21.97 -9.66
CA GLU A 139 9.76 23.30 -9.07
C GLU A 139 9.87 23.23 -7.54
N LYS A 140 9.13 22.32 -6.90
CA LYS A 140 9.18 22.10 -5.45
C LYS A 140 8.97 20.64 -5.08
N ILE A 141 9.44 20.28 -3.89
CA ILE A 141 9.23 18.96 -3.27
C ILE A 141 8.53 19.17 -1.93
N ASN A 142 7.30 18.67 -1.80
CA ASN A 142 6.52 18.70 -0.57
C ASN A 142 6.58 17.33 0.09
N VAL A 143 7.04 17.30 1.34
CA VAL A 143 7.14 16.08 2.13
C VAL A 143 6.19 16.18 3.32
N LEU A 144 5.25 15.24 3.41
CA LEU A 144 4.38 15.06 4.58
C LEU A 144 4.87 13.89 5.41
N ILE A 145 5.34 14.15 6.63
CA ILE A 145 5.62 13.11 7.63
C ILE A 145 4.39 12.96 8.51
N THR A 146 3.73 11.82 8.46
CA THR A 146 2.40 11.59 9.05
C THR A 146 2.25 10.17 9.56
N PRO A 147 1.50 9.88 10.63
CA PRO A 147 1.22 8.49 10.99
C PRO A 147 0.27 7.80 10.02
N PHE A 148 -0.48 8.56 9.22
CA PHE A 148 -1.54 8.02 8.38
C PHE A 148 -1.01 7.41 7.08
N GLY A 149 -1.82 6.55 6.48
CA GLY A 149 -1.60 5.97 5.17
C GLY A 149 -0.71 4.72 5.15
N THR A 150 -0.18 4.45 3.96
CA THR A 150 0.84 3.42 3.71
C THR A 150 2.19 3.89 4.24
N ARG A 151 3.22 3.03 4.18
CA ARG A 151 4.61 3.41 4.53
C ARG A 151 5.09 4.70 3.83
N GLY A 152 4.67 4.89 2.58
CA GLY A 152 4.82 6.15 1.87
C GLY A 152 3.91 6.20 0.65
N SER A 153 3.68 7.40 0.16
CA SER A 153 2.94 7.68 -1.07
C SER A 153 3.69 8.75 -1.85
N PHE A 154 3.54 8.77 -3.16
CA PHE A 154 4.23 9.72 -4.02
C PHE A 154 3.34 10.07 -5.21
N ASN A 155 3.44 11.31 -5.66
CA ASN A 155 2.79 11.76 -6.88
C ASN A 155 3.54 12.98 -7.43
N PRO A 156 3.86 13.04 -8.73
CA PRO A 156 4.46 14.22 -9.36
C PRO A 156 3.40 14.94 -10.20
N PRO A 157 2.44 15.69 -9.61
CA PRO A 157 1.53 16.52 -10.38
C PRO A 157 2.29 17.51 -11.25
N ARG A 158 1.83 17.63 -12.49
CA ARG A 158 2.31 18.64 -13.42
C ARG A 158 1.63 19.98 -13.10
N VAL A 159 2.42 21.03 -12.96
CA VAL A 159 1.96 22.42 -12.78
C VAL A 159 2.59 23.26 -13.88
N GLY A 160 1.78 23.58 -14.89
CA GLY A 160 2.27 24.18 -16.14
C GLY A 160 3.30 23.28 -16.84
N ASN A 161 4.54 23.78 -16.95
CA ASN A 161 5.67 23.06 -17.56
C ASN A 161 6.62 22.43 -16.54
N LYS A 162 6.31 22.52 -15.25
CA LYS A 162 7.09 21.97 -14.15
C LYS A 162 6.30 20.91 -13.38
N PHE A 163 6.95 20.29 -12.40
CA PHE A 163 6.36 19.29 -11.51
C PHE A 163 6.54 19.69 -10.05
N ASN A 164 5.52 19.40 -9.24
CA ASN A 164 5.60 19.56 -7.80
C ASN A 164 5.60 18.18 -7.17
N LEU A 165 6.72 17.68 -6.66
CA LEU A 165 6.76 16.34 -6.09
C LEU A 165 6.02 16.34 -4.76
N ASN A 166 5.01 15.49 -4.63
CA ASN A 166 4.35 15.22 -3.37
C ASN A 166 4.84 13.87 -2.87
N VAL A 167 5.38 13.84 -1.65
CA VAL A 167 5.88 12.64 -0.99
C VAL A 167 5.27 12.57 0.40
N THR A 168 4.82 11.39 0.80
CA THR A 168 4.45 11.12 2.19
C THR A 168 5.39 10.07 2.77
N SER A 169 5.71 10.20 4.05
CA SER A 169 6.45 9.20 4.80
C SER A 169 5.75 8.93 6.12
N ARG A 170 5.52 7.64 6.40
CA ARG A 170 4.93 7.24 7.66
C ARG A 170 5.92 7.42 8.82
N VAL A 171 5.43 7.74 10.01
CA VAL A 171 6.30 8.05 11.18
C VAL A 171 7.14 6.88 11.68
N ASP A 172 6.75 5.65 11.35
CA ASP A 172 7.50 4.42 11.63
C ASP A 172 8.55 4.10 10.55
N CYS A 173 8.62 4.89 9.48
CA CYS A 173 9.56 4.69 8.39
C CYS A 173 10.82 5.55 8.58
N PRO A 174 12.01 5.05 8.25
CA PRO A 174 13.23 5.86 8.27
C PRO A 174 13.17 6.95 7.19
N ALA A 175 14.01 7.99 7.33
CA ALA A 175 14.10 9.07 6.35
C ALA A 175 14.48 8.61 4.92
N GLY A 176 14.97 7.38 4.75
CA GLY A 176 15.20 6.76 3.45
C GLY A 176 13.92 6.49 2.66
N ASN A 177 12.78 6.45 3.34
CA ASN A 177 11.49 6.41 2.68
C ASN A 177 11.16 7.72 1.95
N ILE A 178 11.62 8.87 2.45
CA ILE A 178 11.55 10.16 1.72
C ILE A 178 12.42 10.09 0.46
N ALA A 179 13.66 9.58 0.59
CA ALA A 179 14.57 9.39 -0.55
C ALA A 179 13.94 8.52 -1.64
N SER A 180 13.39 7.36 -1.25
CA SER A 180 12.68 6.46 -2.15
C SER A 180 11.48 7.14 -2.82
N GLY A 181 10.67 7.89 -2.08
CA GLY A 181 9.54 8.64 -2.64
C GLY A 181 9.96 9.70 -3.67
N ILE A 182 11.08 10.39 -3.45
CA ILE A 182 11.65 11.35 -4.41
C ILE A 182 12.13 10.60 -5.67
N LEU A 183 12.90 9.52 -5.52
CA LEU A 183 13.38 8.74 -6.67
C LEU A 183 12.22 8.14 -7.49
N GLN A 184 11.13 7.70 -6.84
CA GLN A 184 9.93 7.23 -7.54
C GLN A 184 9.27 8.32 -8.39
N ASN A 185 9.16 9.53 -7.86
CA ASN A 185 8.65 10.69 -8.60
C ASN A 185 9.54 11.04 -9.80
N LEU A 186 10.87 11.08 -9.61
CA LEU A 186 11.82 11.37 -10.69
C LEU A 186 11.80 10.29 -11.77
N TYR A 187 11.64 9.02 -11.38
CA TYR A 187 11.46 7.92 -12.32
C TYR A 187 10.22 8.12 -13.19
N ILE A 188 9.07 8.50 -12.59
CA ILE A 188 7.84 8.81 -13.34
C ILE A 188 8.08 9.96 -14.31
N ILE A 189 8.72 11.05 -13.88
CA ILE A 189 9.00 12.22 -14.75
C ILE A 189 9.94 11.84 -15.91
N LYS A 190 10.94 10.98 -15.64
CA LYS A 190 11.93 10.57 -16.64
C LYS A 190 11.34 9.67 -17.71
N THR A 191 10.49 8.74 -17.31
CA THR A 191 10.00 7.65 -18.17
C THR A 191 8.58 7.87 -18.67
N TRP A 192 7.83 8.78 -18.05
CA TRP A 192 6.38 8.89 -18.17
C TRP A 192 5.63 7.59 -17.79
N ILE A 193 6.30 6.68 -17.08
CA ILE A 193 5.73 5.40 -16.62
C ILE A 193 5.14 5.60 -15.22
N GLY A 194 3.85 5.97 -15.20
CA GLY A 194 2.98 5.95 -14.02
C GLY A 194 2.31 4.57 -13.82
N GLY A 195 1.61 4.37 -12.70
CA GLY A 195 0.81 3.16 -12.49
C GLY A 195 0.29 2.99 -11.06
N GLU A 196 -0.91 2.45 -10.91
CA GLU A 196 -1.54 2.08 -9.63
C GLU A 196 -0.84 0.85 -9.00
N ILE A 197 -1.09 0.54 -7.72
CA ILE A 197 -0.42 -0.52 -6.92
C ILE A 197 -0.33 -1.91 -7.61
N ARG A 198 -1.23 -2.20 -8.56
CA ARG A 198 -1.31 -3.47 -9.29
C ARG A 198 -0.74 -3.44 -10.69
N ASP A 199 -0.40 -2.26 -11.17
CA ASP A 199 0.11 -2.06 -12.52
C ASP A 199 1.50 -2.70 -12.64
N GLU A 200 1.77 -3.36 -13.77
CA GLU A 200 3.11 -3.88 -14.08
C GLU A 200 4.15 -2.75 -14.00
N ASN A 201 3.77 -1.54 -14.44
CA ASN A 201 4.58 -0.33 -14.34
C ASN A 201 4.86 0.08 -12.90
N TYR A 202 3.90 -0.10 -11.98
CA TYR A 202 4.13 0.11 -10.55
C TYR A 202 5.17 -0.88 -10.04
N THR A 203 5.01 -2.17 -10.34
CA THR A 203 5.95 -3.21 -9.90
C THR A 203 7.36 -2.96 -10.45
N LYS A 204 7.49 -2.68 -11.74
CA LYS A 204 8.78 -2.33 -12.38
C LYS A 204 9.44 -1.13 -11.71
N ARG A 205 8.67 -0.07 -11.43
CA ARG A 205 9.18 1.12 -10.74
C ARG A 205 9.64 0.79 -9.32
N MET A 206 8.84 0.05 -8.55
CA MET A 206 9.19 -0.36 -7.18
C MET A 206 10.48 -1.18 -7.17
N SER A 207 10.64 -2.13 -8.11
CA SER A 207 11.87 -2.93 -8.26
C SER A 207 13.08 -2.07 -8.64
N ALA A 208 12.92 -1.13 -9.58
CA ALA A 208 13.99 -0.22 -9.98
C ALA A 208 14.45 0.65 -8.80
N ILE A 209 13.52 1.22 -8.03
CA ILE A 209 13.87 2.04 -6.87
C ILE A 209 14.46 1.21 -5.74
N SER A 210 13.94 -0.01 -5.50
CA SER A 210 14.52 -0.93 -4.53
C SER A 210 15.98 -1.22 -4.87
N PHE A 211 16.27 -1.57 -6.14
CA PHE A 211 17.64 -1.76 -6.62
C PHE A 211 18.53 -0.52 -6.42
N LEU A 212 18.02 0.67 -6.73
CA LEU A 212 18.78 1.91 -6.49
C LEU A 212 19.08 2.10 -4.99
N MET A 213 18.11 1.87 -4.11
CA MET A 213 18.29 2.06 -2.68
C MET A 213 19.24 1.04 -2.07
N THR A 214 19.22 -0.23 -2.50
CA THR A 214 19.98 -1.31 -1.86
C THR A 214 21.31 -1.62 -2.55
N SER A 215 21.43 -1.35 -3.84
CA SER A 215 22.50 -1.88 -4.70
C SER A 215 23.23 -0.78 -5.48
N SER A 216 23.07 0.48 -5.09
CA SER A 216 23.77 1.62 -5.71
C SER A 216 24.40 2.55 -4.65
N ILE A 217 24.88 3.72 -5.08
CA ILE A 217 25.45 4.73 -4.18
C ILE A 217 24.47 5.17 -3.09
N PHE A 218 23.15 5.08 -3.32
CA PHE A 218 22.15 5.47 -2.34
C PHE A 218 22.12 4.56 -1.10
N ASN A 219 22.68 3.34 -1.18
CA ASN A 219 22.80 2.43 -0.05
C ASN A 219 23.64 3.01 1.08
N LYS A 220 24.58 3.94 0.79
CA LYS A 220 25.38 4.59 1.85
C LYS A 220 24.53 5.49 2.75
N TYR A 221 23.40 6.00 2.27
CA TYR A 221 22.49 6.85 3.06
C TYR A 221 21.57 5.99 3.94
N TYR A 222 21.19 4.79 3.47
CA TYR A 222 20.35 3.84 4.22
C TYR A 222 20.78 2.40 3.97
N PRO A 223 21.84 1.91 4.63
CA PRO A 223 22.36 0.56 4.41
C PRO A 223 21.37 -0.54 4.82
N ASN A 224 20.40 -0.19 5.68
CA ASN A 224 19.35 -1.10 6.16
C ASN A 224 17.99 -0.80 5.50
N PHE A 225 17.98 -0.23 4.29
CA PHE A 225 16.73 0.02 3.58
C PHE A 225 15.99 -1.29 3.32
N GLU A 226 14.76 -1.39 3.84
CA GLU A 226 13.92 -2.55 3.58
C GLU A 226 13.46 -2.56 2.11
N ASP A 227 13.73 -3.66 1.42
CA ASP A 227 13.25 -3.87 0.06
C ASP A 227 11.72 -3.81 0.02
N LEU A 228 11.20 -2.77 -0.63
CA LEU A 228 9.77 -2.49 -0.74
C LEU A 228 9.00 -3.54 -1.55
N THR A 229 9.71 -4.40 -2.31
CA THR A 229 9.11 -5.48 -3.10
C THR A 229 8.96 -6.76 -2.32
N LYS A 230 9.68 -6.93 -1.19
CA LYS A 230 9.61 -8.15 -0.39
C LYS A 230 8.22 -8.28 0.22
N PRO A 231 7.42 -9.28 -0.18
CA PRO A 231 6.11 -9.42 0.39
C PRO A 231 6.27 -9.99 1.80
N MET A 232 5.81 -9.25 2.80
CA MET A 232 5.62 -9.82 4.14
C MET A 232 4.38 -10.74 4.07
N PHE A 233 4.59 -12.00 3.68
CA PHE A 233 3.53 -12.98 3.44
C PHE A 233 2.85 -13.50 4.72
N THR A 234 3.34 -13.14 5.90
CA THR A 234 2.74 -13.53 7.16
C THR A 234 1.87 -12.42 7.71
N VAL A 235 0.63 -12.36 7.25
CA VAL A 235 -0.39 -11.52 7.90
C VAL A 235 -1.03 -12.33 9.03
N ASN A 236 -1.01 -11.76 10.24
CA ASN A 236 -1.71 -12.33 11.39
C ASN A 236 -3.24 -12.25 11.16
N ARG A 237 -3.96 -13.37 11.37
CA ARG A 237 -5.42 -13.46 11.29
C ARG A 237 -6.14 -12.38 12.12
N GLY A 238 -5.61 -12.06 13.30
CA GLY A 238 -6.16 -11.02 14.16
C GLY A 238 -6.20 -9.65 13.48
N ILE A 239 -5.15 -9.29 12.74
CA ILE A 239 -5.05 -8.02 12.00
C ILE A 239 -6.02 -8.01 10.82
N VAL A 240 -6.17 -9.14 10.12
CA VAL A 240 -7.19 -9.30 9.07
C VAL A 240 -8.59 -9.04 9.62
N LEU A 241 -8.93 -9.64 10.77
CA LEU A 241 -10.23 -9.47 11.40
C LEU A 241 -10.45 -8.01 11.85
N GLN A 242 -9.45 -7.39 12.47
CA GLN A 242 -9.51 -5.97 12.84
C GLN A 242 -9.77 -5.08 11.64
N SER A 243 -9.08 -5.33 10.52
CA SER A 243 -9.27 -4.56 9.30
C SER A 243 -10.67 -4.71 8.72
N ASN A 244 -11.18 -5.94 8.65
CA ASN A 244 -12.54 -6.21 8.18
C ASN A 244 -13.58 -5.51 9.08
N ASN A 245 -13.45 -5.63 10.40
CA ASN A 245 -14.35 -4.98 11.35
C ASN A 245 -14.30 -3.45 11.22
N TYR A 246 -13.12 -2.90 10.96
CA TYR A 246 -12.97 -1.46 10.76
C TYR A 246 -13.62 -0.99 9.46
N LEU A 247 -13.44 -1.71 8.35
CA LEU A 247 -14.14 -1.43 7.09
C LEU A 247 -15.67 -1.49 7.25
N GLU A 248 -16.18 -2.47 7.99
CA GLU A 248 -17.61 -2.56 8.33
C GLU A 248 -18.08 -1.35 9.13
N LYS A 249 -17.30 -0.90 10.14
CA LYS A 249 -17.58 0.31 10.90
C LYS A 249 -17.64 1.57 10.03
N LEU A 250 -16.80 1.66 9.00
CA LEU A 250 -16.82 2.76 8.03
C LEU A 250 -18.04 2.73 7.08
N GLY A 251 -18.89 1.69 7.15
CA GLY A 251 -19.97 1.46 6.20
C GLY A 251 -19.48 0.98 4.83
N LEU A 252 -18.19 0.66 4.71
CA LEU A 252 -17.56 0.11 3.52
C LEU A 252 -17.55 -1.40 3.66
N LYS A 253 -18.76 -1.97 3.70
CA LYS A 253 -18.92 -3.41 3.73
C LYS A 253 -18.26 -3.93 2.45
N ASN A 254 -17.24 -4.77 2.60
CA ASN A 254 -16.94 -5.73 1.54
C ASN A 254 -18.24 -6.50 1.39
N ASN A 255 -19.02 -6.17 0.35
CA ASN A 255 -20.17 -6.97 0.00
C ASN A 255 -19.58 -8.37 -0.12
N LYS A 256 -19.92 -9.24 0.85
CA LYS A 256 -19.68 -10.67 0.79
C LYS A 256 -20.56 -11.16 -0.35
N LYS A 257 -20.20 -10.79 -1.58
CA LYS A 257 -20.62 -11.51 -2.74
C LYS A 257 -20.09 -12.91 -2.48
N ASN A 258 -21.02 -13.85 -2.45
CA ASN A 258 -20.70 -15.22 -2.17
C ASN A 258 -19.63 -15.64 -3.18
N LEU A 259 -18.41 -15.89 -2.71
CA LEU A 259 -17.25 -16.16 -3.58
C LEU A 259 -17.56 -17.32 -4.53
N LEU A 260 -18.36 -18.27 -4.06
CA LEU A 260 -18.86 -19.42 -4.82
C LEU A 260 -19.71 -19.01 -6.03
N ASP A 261 -20.50 -17.93 -5.93
CA ASP A 261 -21.43 -17.51 -6.97
C ASP A 261 -20.74 -16.71 -8.09
N GLU A 262 -19.61 -16.06 -7.79
CA GLU A 262 -18.86 -15.26 -8.78
C GLU A 262 -17.78 -16.06 -9.51
N LEU A 263 -17.27 -17.13 -8.91
CA LEU A 263 -16.24 -17.96 -9.50
C LEU A 263 -16.80 -18.85 -10.61
N ARG A 264 -16.54 -18.45 -11.85
CA ARG A 264 -16.85 -19.24 -13.03
C ARG A 264 -15.72 -20.24 -13.34
N ASN A 265 -16.08 -21.32 -14.03
CA ASN A 265 -15.13 -22.31 -14.56
C ASN A 265 -14.27 -23.02 -13.50
N LEU A 266 -14.81 -23.28 -12.30
CA LEU A 266 -14.18 -24.18 -11.34
C LEU A 266 -14.28 -25.63 -11.84
N THR A 267 -13.22 -26.42 -11.64
CA THR A 267 -13.35 -27.88 -11.79
C THR A 267 -14.16 -28.43 -10.61
N LYS A 268 -14.73 -29.63 -10.76
CA LYS A 268 -15.47 -30.28 -9.67
C LYS A 268 -14.65 -30.39 -8.39
N GLN A 269 -13.35 -30.69 -8.50
CA GLN A 269 -12.43 -30.78 -7.37
C GLN A 269 -12.19 -29.41 -6.71
N GLU A 270 -11.92 -28.38 -7.52
CA GLU A 270 -11.73 -27.01 -7.04
C GLU A 270 -13.00 -26.51 -6.33
N GLU A 271 -14.18 -26.79 -6.88
CA GLU A 271 -15.46 -26.41 -6.28
C GLU A 271 -15.68 -27.10 -4.92
N LYS A 272 -15.45 -28.42 -4.84
CA LYS A 272 -15.57 -29.15 -3.57
C LYS A 272 -14.58 -28.63 -2.51
N VAL A 273 -13.31 -28.46 -2.89
CA VAL A 273 -12.28 -27.91 -2.00
C VAL A 273 -12.65 -26.51 -1.54
N LEU A 274 -13.11 -25.66 -2.46
CA LEU A 274 -13.49 -24.30 -2.11
C LEU A 274 -14.72 -24.27 -1.17
N LYS A 275 -15.73 -25.11 -1.43
CA LYS A 275 -16.89 -25.25 -0.55
C LYS A 275 -16.47 -25.68 0.86
N GLU A 276 -15.55 -26.65 0.97
CA GLU A 276 -15.00 -27.06 2.27
C GLU A 276 -14.28 -25.91 2.96
N LEU A 277 -13.40 -25.19 2.24
CA LEU A 277 -12.65 -24.06 2.77
C LEU A 277 -13.57 -22.93 3.24
N VAL A 278 -14.57 -22.56 2.46
CA VAL A 278 -15.56 -21.53 2.79
C VAL A 278 -16.44 -21.98 3.97
N GLY A 279 -16.87 -23.24 3.99
CA GLY A 279 -17.62 -23.83 5.10
C GLY A 279 -16.83 -23.85 6.41
N ASN A 280 -15.50 -23.95 6.32
CA ASN A 280 -14.57 -23.89 7.45
C ASN A 280 -13.84 -22.54 7.55
N THR A 281 -14.48 -21.44 7.15
CA THR A 281 -13.86 -20.10 7.19
C THR A 281 -13.28 -19.82 8.59
N GLY A 282 -12.01 -19.46 8.63
CA GLY A 282 -11.27 -19.19 9.86
C GLY A 282 -10.73 -20.43 10.57
N ASN A 283 -11.02 -21.64 10.12
CA ASN A 283 -10.44 -22.88 10.67
C ASN A 283 -9.50 -23.53 9.65
N TYR A 284 -8.56 -24.34 10.14
CA TYR A 284 -7.69 -25.11 9.26
C TYR A 284 -8.44 -26.32 8.71
N VAL A 285 -8.45 -26.45 7.39
CA VAL A 285 -8.78 -27.69 6.69
C VAL A 285 -7.48 -28.47 6.48
N THR A 286 -7.37 -29.64 7.10
CA THR A 286 -6.13 -30.42 7.13
C THR A 286 -5.74 -30.95 5.75
N PHE A 287 -4.47 -31.31 5.56
CA PHE A 287 -4.02 -31.92 4.31
C PHE A 287 -4.79 -33.22 4.02
N ASP A 288 -5.03 -34.04 5.04
CA ASP A 288 -5.79 -35.29 4.91
C ASP A 288 -7.22 -35.00 4.46
N LYS A 289 -7.87 -33.99 5.05
CA LYS A 289 -9.22 -33.61 4.63
C LYS A 289 -9.28 -33.11 3.18
N ILE A 290 -8.30 -32.33 2.75
CA ILE A 290 -8.18 -31.93 1.33
C ILE A 290 -7.93 -33.16 0.46
N GLY A 291 -7.12 -34.11 0.91
CA GLY A 291 -6.86 -35.35 0.20
C GLY A 291 -8.12 -36.19 -0.01
N GLU A 292 -8.93 -36.37 1.03
CA GLU A 292 -10.24 -37.03 0.97
C GLU A 292 -11.14 -36.38 -0.10
N ILE A 293 -11.16 -35.05 -0.16
CA ILE A 293 -11.99 -34.31 -1.12
C ILE A 293 -11.49 -34.49 -2.56
N LEU A 294 -10.17 -34.53 -2.75
CA LEU A 294 -9.58 -34.61 -4.08
C LEU A 294 -9.63 -36.01 -4.68
N TRP A 295 -9.43 -37.05 -3.86
CA TRP A 295 -9.26 -38.42 -4.35
C TRP A 295 -10.31 -39.40 -3.85
N GLU A 296 -11.17 -39.01 -2.91
CA GLU A 296 -12.23 -39.85 -2.36
C GLU A 296 -11.65 -41.23 -1.95
N ASP A 297 -12.20 -42.32 -2.49
CA ASP A 297 -11.78 -43.70 -2.17
C ASP A 297 -10.36 -44.06 -2.68
N LYS A 298 -9.70 -43.17 -3.44
CA LYS A 298 -8.38 -43.40 -4.05
C LYS A 298 -7.27 -42.63 -3.34
N ILE A 299 -7.49 -42.22 -2.09
CA ILE A 299 -6.52 -41.40 -1.35
C ILE A 299 -5.17 -42.11 -1.21
N ASP A 300 -5.15 -43.39 -0.84
CA ASP A 300 -3.92 -44.15 -0.60
C ASP A 300 -3.05 -44.29 -1.87
N GLU A 301 -3.67 -44.31 -3.04
CA GLU A 301 -2.98 -44.45 -4.33
C GLU A 301 -2.53 -43.11 -4.93
N LYS A 302 -3.30 -42.03 -4.68
CA LYS A 302 -3.14 -40.76 -5.39
C LYS A 302 -2.68 -39.59 -4.51
N TYR A 303 -2.47 -39.82 -3.22
CA TYR A 303 -2.07 -38.78 -2.28
C TYR A 303 -0.84 -38.02 -2.79
N SER A 304 -1.00 -36.72 -3.00
CA SER A 304 0.08 -35.86 -3.47
C SER A 304 -0.09 -34.42 -2.98
N LEU A 305 0.80 -34.00 -2.08
CA LEU A 305 0.87 -32.61 -1.62
C LEU A 305 1.10 -31.63 -2.78
N SER A 306 1.81 -32.06 -3.84
CA SER A 306 2.02 -31.27 -5.05
C SER A 306 0.70 -31.00 -5.78
N ALA A 307 -0.14 -32.02 -5.94
CA ALA A 307 -1.45 -31.87 -6.55
C ALA A 307 -2.39 -30.98 -5.71
N MET A 308 -2.38 -31.11 -4.37
CA MET A 308 -3.12 -30.18 -3.49
C MET A 308 -2.64 -28.74 -3.68
N ALA A 309 -1.32 -28.52 -3.69
CA ALA A 309 -0.75 -27.19 -3.90
C ALA A 309 -1.20 -26.59 -5.24
N LYS A 310 -1.27 -27.41 -6.30
CA LYS A 310 -1.75 -26.96 -7.62
C LYS A 310 -3.22 -26.57 -7.63
N VAL A 311 -4.08 -27.33 -6.95
CA VAL A 311 -5.50 -26.97 -6.80
C VAL A 311 -5.64 -25.64 -6.06
N MET A 312 -4.88 -25.44 -4.98
CA MET A 312 -4.90 -24.19 -4.21
C MET A 312 -4.34 -23.01 -4.98
N GLU A 313 -3.29 -23.20 -5.78
CA GLU A 313 -2.76 -22.20 -6.70
C GLU A 313 -3.81 -21.77 -7.72
N ASN A 314 -4.52 -22.74 -8.33
CA ASN A 314 -5.60 -22.46 -9.28
C ASN A 314 -6.75 -21.71 -8.62
N LEU A 315 -7.19 -22.12 -7.43
CA LEU A 315 -8.23 -21.43 -6.66
C LEU A 315 -7.81 -19.98 -6.36
N ARG A 316 -6.61 -19.76 -5.82
CA ARG A 316 -6.08 -18.40 -5.58
C ARG A 316 -6.06 -17.57 -6.85
N ARG A 317 -5.62 -18.13 -7.98
CA ARG A 317 -5.60 -17.45 -9.28
C ARG A 317 -7.00 -17.07 -9.76
N LYS A 318 -7.98 -17.98 -9.65
CA LYS A 318 -9.37 -17.72 -10.06
C LYS A 318 -10.07 -16.70 -9.15
N ILE A 319 -9.81 -16.77 -7.84
CA ILE A 319 -10.25 -15.77 -6.85
C ILE A 319 -9.69 -14.38 -7.19
N LYS A 320 -8.40 -14.29 -7.52
CA LYS A 320 -7.81 -13.04 -8.02
C LYS A 320 -8.46 -12.57 -9.32
N GLY A 321 -8.80 -13.49 -10.21
CA GLY A 321 -9.44 -13.22 -11.50
C GLY A 321 -10.82 -12.55 -11.39
N ILE A 322 -11.55 -12.74 -10.28
CA ILE A 322 -12.82 -12.04 -10.02
C ILE A 322 -12.66 -10.74 -9.22
N GLY A 323 -11.42 -10.25 -9.06
CA GLY A 323 -11.12 -9.00 -8.37
C GLY A 323 -10.77 -9.15 -6.89
N VAL A 324 -10.87 -10.35 -6.30
CA VAL A 324 -10.46 -10.59 -4.91
C VAL A 324 -8.94 -10.79 -4.84
N ASN A 325 -8.23 -9.71 -4.55
CA ASN A 325 -6.76 -9.72 -4.62
C ASN A 325 -6.07 -9.83 -3.26
N LYS A 326 -6.84 -9.76 -2.18
CA LYS A 326 -6.40 -10.26 -0.87
C LYS A 326 -6.18 -11.76 -0.98
N GLU A 327 -5.05 -12.24 -0.48
CA GLU A 327 -4.87 -13.68 -0.32
C GLU A 327 -5.87 -14.16 0.73
N VAL A 328 -6.83 -14.99 0.31
CA VAL A 328 -7.88 -15.53 1.17
C VAL A 328 -7.62 -16.99 1.55
N ILE A 329 -6.76 -17.70 0.80
CA ILE A 329 -6.35 -19.08 1.09
C ILE A 329 -4.89 -19.07 1.53
N PHE A 330 -4.63 -19.38 2.80
CA PHE A 330 -3.29 -19.46 3.38
C PHE A 330 -2.88 -20.90 3.59
N THR A 331 -1.60 -21.22 3.33
CA THR A 331 -1.05 -22.54 3.66
C THR A 331 -0.28 -22.45 4.98
N LYS A 332 -0.51 -23.40 5.90
CA LYS A 332 0.30 -23.57 7.11
C LYS A 332 0.91 -24.96 7.12
N ARG A 333 2.25 -25.02 7.04
CA ARG A 333 3.00 -26.28 7.05
C ARG A 333 2.63 -27.12 8.29
N GLY A 334 2.37 -28.40 8.07
CA GLY A 334 1.95 -29.35 9.11
C GLY A 334 0.52 -29.17 9.63
N LYS A 335 -0.26 -28.19 9.14
CA LYS A 335 -1.65 -27.99 9.56
C LYS A 335 -2.67 -28.08 8.43
N GLY A 336 -2.32 -27.64 7.21
CA GLY A 336 -3.22 -27.62 6.06
C GLY A 336 -3.46 -26.21 5.53
N TYR A 337 -4.70 -25.92 5.13
CA TYR A 337 -5.09 -24.67 4.49
C TYR A 337 -6.13 -23.92 5.32
N LEU A 338 -6.10 -22.60 5.26
CA LEU A 338 -6.98 -21.70 6.00
C LEU A 338 -7.65 -20.73 5.02
N PHE A 339 -8.97 -20.63 5.08
CA PHE A 339 -9.74 -19.63 4.35
C PHE A 339 -10.08 -18.45 5.26
N LEU A 340 -9.92 -17.20 4.82
CA LEU A 340 -10.19 -15.98 5.61
C LEU A 340 -11.28 -15.08 5.02
#